data_AF-A0A7L2C8R9-F1
#
_entry.id   AF-A0A7L2C8R9-F1
#
_cell.length_a   1.000
_cell.length_b   1.000
_cell.length_c   1.000
_cell.angle_alpha   90.00
_cell.angle_beta   90.00
_cell.angle_gamma   90.00
#
_symmetry.space_group_name_H-M   'P 1'
#
loop_
_entity.id
_entity.type
_entity.pdbx_description
1 polymer ?
#
loop_
_entity_poly.entity_id
_entity_poly.type
_entity_poly.pdbx_seq_one_letter_code
_entity_poly.pdbx_strand_id
1 'polypeptide(L)' 'FLAVALARAQIQQEPSLEITEGTGINISCSHPQIADIDWINWYRQLPGQGPEFLVNALKGFKDVSDIGGRLW' A
#
# COMPACT_ATOMS: atom_id res chain seq x y z
N PHE A 1 -20.20 15.86 21.18
CA PHE A 1 -18.92 15.40 20.62
C PHE A 1 -19.19 14.17 19.77
N LEU A 2 -19.17 14.29 18.43
CA LEU A 2 -19.37 13.13 17.55
C LEU A 2 -18.12 12.26 17.61
N ALA A 3 -18.26 11.03 18.13
CA ALA A 3 -17.24 10.01 18.00
C ALA A 3 -17.26 9.49 16.56
N VAL A 4 -16.31 9.95 15.73
CA VAL A 4 -16.03 9.29 14.46
C VAL A 4 -15.29 8.00 14.81
N ALA A 5 -16.02 6.88 14.87
CA ALA A 5 -15.41 5.57 14.91
C ALA A 5 -14.74 5.33 13.56
N LEU A 6 -13.44 5.61 13.47
CA LEU A 6 -12.64 4.97 12.42
C LEU A 6 -12.76 3.47 12.69
N ALA A 7 -13.49 2.74 11.84
CA ALA A 7 -13.31 1.31 11.70
C ALA A 7 -11.87 1.11 11.21
N ARG A 8 -10.90 1.17 12.12
CA ARG A 8 -9.51 0.88 11.81
C ARG A 8 -9.45 -0.61 11.58
N ALA A 9 -9.50 -1.02 10.32
CA ALA A 9 -8.88 -2.27 9.91
C ALA A 9 -7.52 -2.34 10.63
N GLN A 10 -7.27 -3.43 11.35
CA GLN A 10 -6.06 -3.62 12.16
C GLN A 10 -4.86 -3.85 11.23
N ILE A 11 -4.49 -2.82 10.47
CA ILE A 11 -3.42 -2.86 9.47
C ILE A 11 -2.11 -2.46 10.15
N GLN A 12 -1.08 -3.30 9.99
CA GLN A 12 0.28 -2.99 10.40
C GLN A 12 1.15 -2.72 9.16
N GLN A 13 1.75 -1.54 9.10
CA GLN A 13 2.72 -1.12 8.09
C GLN A 13 3.80 -0.27 8.77
N GLU A 14 5.03 -0.33 8.27
CA GLU A 14 6.11 0.52 8.77
C GLU A 14 5.79 2.00 8.52
N PRO A 15 5.86 2.87 9.55
CA PRO A 15 5.40 4.26 9.45
C PRO A 15 6.35 5.15 8.64
N SER A 16 7.63 4.79 8.57
CA SER A 16 8.64 5.55 7.82
C SER A 16 9.83 4.66 7.45
N LEU A 17 10.46 4.97 6.33
CA LEU A 17 11.70 4.32 5.87
C LEU A 17 12.56 5.37 5.17
N GLU A 18 13.85 5.44 5.52
CA GLU A 18 14.84 6.25 4.81
C GLU A 18 15.64 5.36 3.86
N ILE A 19 15.76 5.79 2.60
CA ILE A 19 16.45 5.02 1.55
C ILE A 19 17.36 5.92 0.72
N THR A 20 18.35 5.31 0.09
CA THR A 20 19.16 5.97 -0.93
C THR A 20 18.41 5.99 -2.26
N GLU A 21 18.44 7.12 -2.95
CA GLU A 21 17.87 7.27 -4.29
C GLU A 21 18.39 6.16 -5.24
N GLY A 22 17.49 5.63 -6.08
CA GLY A 22 17.79 4.51 -6.97
C GLY A 22 17.75 3.13 -6.30
N THR A 23 17.54 3.05 -4.98
CA THR A 23 17.38 1.78 -4.27
C THR A 23 15.91 1.35 -4.29
N GLY A 24 15.64 0.13 -4.73
CA GLY A 24 14.30 -0.47 -4.67
C GLY A 24 13.88 -0.74 -3.21
N ILE A 25 12.59 -0.60 -2.91
CA ILE A 25 12.05 -0.84 -1.57
C ILE A 25 10.92 -1.86 -1.60
N ASN A 26 10.76 -2.54 -0.46
CA ASN A 26 9.61 -3.39 -0.21
C ASN A 26 8.77 -2.76 0.91
N ILE A 27 7.56 -2.35 0.57
CA ILE A 27 6.57 -1.87 1.54
C ILE A 27 5.64 -3.04 1.87
N SER A 28 5.56 -3.39 3.15
CA SER A 28 4.72 -4.50 3.62
C SER A 28 3.48 -3.99 4.35
N CYS A 29 2.37 -4.71 4.18
CA CYS A 29 1.12 -4.47 4.88
C CYS A 29 0.64 -5.82 5.43
N SER A 30 0.35 -5.87 6.73
CA SER A 30 -0.30 -7.01 7.36
C SER A 30 -1.74 -6.67 7.67
N HIS A 31 -2.67 -7.41 7.07
CA HIS A 31 -4.10 -7.31 7.33
C HIS A 31 -4.62 -8.69 7.81
N PRO A 32 -4.55 -9.00 9.12
CA PRO A 32 -4.74 -10.35 9.64
C PRO A 32 -6.15 -10.92 9.42
N GLN A 33 -7.14 -10.05 9.21
CA GLN A 33 -8.55 -10.43 9.01
C GLN A 33 -9.03 -10.19 7.57
N ILE A 34 -8.11 -10.08 6.60
CA ILE A 34 -8.49 -9.86 5.20
C ILE A 34 -9.05 -11.15 4.59
N ALA A 35 -10.17 -11.06 3.87
CA ALA A 35 -10.69 -12.20 3.12
C ALA A 35 -9.83 -12.43 1.87
N ASP A 36 -9.76 -13.68 1.41
CA ASP A 36 -8.90 -14.02 0.26
C ASP A 36 -9.40 -13.40 -1.07
N ILE A 37 -10.65 -12.93 -1.10
CA ILE A 37 -11.27 -12.23 -2.24
C ILE A 37 -11.14 -10.70 -2.16
N ASP A 38 -10.60 -10.16 -1.06
CA ASP A 38 -10.48 -8.72 -0.88
C ASP A 38 -9.26 -8.19 -1.63
N TRP A 39 -9.47 -7.12 -2.40
CA TRP A 39 -8.38 -6.42 -3.07
C TRP A 39 -7.67 -5.47 -2.13
N ILE A 40 -6.36 -5.65 -1.99
CA ILE A 40 -5.47 -4.67 -1.39
C ILE A 40 -5.09 -3.68 -2.48
N ASN A 41 -5.40 -2.40 -2.29
CA ASN A 41 -5.07 -1.33 -3.23
C ASN A 41 -3.92 -0.48 -2.64
N TRP A 42 -2.86 -0.29 -3.42
CA TRP A 42 -1.71 0.53 -3.06
C TRP A 42 -1.80 1.89 -3.75
N TYR A 43 -1.63 2.95 -2.95
CA TYR A 43 -1.62 4.32 -3.42
C TYR A 43 -0.35 5.03 -2.96
N ARG A 44 0.13 5.97 -3.77
CA ARG A 44 1.18 6.94 -3.42
C ARG A 44 0.55 8.31 -3.26
N GLN A 45 0.99 9.07 -2.27
CA GLN A 45 0.64 10.49 -2.16
C GLN A 45 1.91 11.30 -1.90
N LEU A 46 2.20 12.22 -2.82
CA LEU A 46 3.27 13.20 -2.66
C LEU A 46 2.72 14.47 -1.99
N PRO A 47 3.57 15.26 -1.29
CA PRO A 47 3.14 16.52 -0.70
C PRO A 47 2.43 17.42 -1.71
N GLY A 48 1.23 17.90 -1.36
CA GLY A 48 0.42 18.79 -2.21
C GLY A 48 -0.33 18.10 -3.36
N GLN A 49 -0.27 16.77 -3.48
CA GLN A 49 -0.94 16.01 -4.54
C GLN A 49 -2.07 15.13 -3.98
N GLY A 50 -2.97 14.71 -4.87
CA GLY A 50 -3.97 13.70 -4.58
C GLY A 50 -3.36 12.29 -4.52
N PRO A 51 -4.11 11.29 -4.02
CA PRO A 51 -3.68 9.89 -4.09
C PRO A 51 -3.55 9.41 -5.53
N GLU A 52 -2.43 8.77 -5.84
CA GLU A 52 -2.12 8.13 -7.11
C GLU A 52 -2.18 6.61 -6.93
N PHE A 53 -2.98 5.93 -7.74
CA PHE A 53 -3.06 4.48 -7.72
C PHE A 53 -1.79 3.85 -8.29
N LEU A 54 -1.22 2.86 -7.59
CA LEU A 54 -0.04 2.14 -8.02
C LEU A 54 -0.41 0.74 -8.56
N VAL A 55 -1.03 -0.07 -7.71
CA VAL A 55 -1.31 -1.48 -7.99
C VAL A 55 -2.38 -2.01 -7.04
N ASN A 56 -3.07 -3.08 -7.44
CA ASN A 56 -3.90 -3.88 -6.54
C ASN A 56 -3.46 -5.35 -6.54
N ALA A 57 -3.72 -6.05 -5.44
CA ALA A 57 -3.39 -7.46 -5.31
C ALA A 57 -4.42 -8.18 -4.43
N LEU A 58 -4.71 -9.43 -4.78
CA LEU A 58 -5.44 -10.37 -3.93
C LEU A 58 -4.45 -11.16 -3.09
N LYS A 59 -4.88 -11.55 -1.88
CA LYS A 59 -4.09 -12.46 -1.05
C LYS A 59 -3.88 -13.79 -1.77
N GLY A 60 -2.62 -14.21 -1.90
CA GLY A 60 -2.24 -15.45 -2.57
C GLY A 60 -2.08 -15.34 -4.11
N PHE A 61 -2.44 -14.22 -4.72
CA PHE A 61 -2.16 -13.97 -6.14
C PHE A 61 -0.81 -13.26 -6.28
N LYS A 62 0.12 -13.89 -7.00
CA LYS A 62 1.34 -13.26 -7.52
C LYS A 62 1.21 -13.17 -9.02
N ASP A 63 0.72 -12.05 -9.51
CA ASP A 63 1.02 -11.63 -10.88
C ASP A 63 1.59 -10.21 -10.83
N VAL A 64 2.86 -10.14 -10.43
CA VAL A 64 3.68 -8.95 -10.65
C VAL A 64 4.36 -9.18 -11.99
N SER A 65 3.57 -9.14 -13.06
CA SER A 65 4.11 -8.95 -14.41
C SER A 65 4.88 -7.64 -14.38
N ASP A 66 6.21 -7.74 -14.50
CA ASP A 66 7.23 -6.68 -14.58
C ASP A 66 6.70 -5.26 -14.34
N ILE A 67 6.97 -4.71 -13.15
CA ILE A 67 6.85 -3.27 -12.91
C ILE A 67 7.96 -2.59 -13.74
N GLY A 68 7.70 -2.42 -15.04
CA GLY A 68 8.29 -1.42 -15.91
C GLY A 68 7.76 -0.01 -15.58
N GLY A 69 7.44 0.24 -14.31
CA GLY A 69 7.13 1.56 -13.79
C GLY A 69 8.43 2.33 -13.61
N ARG A 70 8.96 2.86 -14.71
CA ARG A 70 10.12 3.75 -14.70
C ARG A 70 9.72 5.02 -13.93
N LEU A 71 10.14 5.09 -12.68
CA LEU A 71 10.15 6.33 -11.90
C LEU A 71 11.25 7.22 -12.51
N TRP A 72 10.81 8.22 -13.25
CA TRP A 72 11.60 9.39 -13.60
C TRP A 72 11.18 10.54 -12.69
#